data_AF-A0A158S8Q1-F1
#
_entry.id   AF-A0A158S8Q1-F1
#
_cell.length_a   1.000
_cell.length_b   1.000
_cell.length_c   1.000
_cell.angle_alpha   90.00
_cell.angle_beta   90.00
_cell.angle_gamma   90.00
#
_symmetry.space_group_name_H-M   'P 1'
#
loop_
_entity.id
_entity.type
_entity.pdbx_description
1 polymer ?
#
loop_
_entity_poly.entity_id
_entity_poly.type
_entity_poly.pdbx_seq_one_letter_code
_entity_poly.pdbx_strand_id
1 'polypeptide(L)'
;MNDIVDMSRFVEAKSDQLNADDLIGTTRTITVRRVAGCDGDQPIAIYYEGDNNKPFKPCKTMRRVLLGVWGRNGNDYVGRSMTLYRDDKVTFGGLEVGGIRISHMSHIEKEVVVVVMKTKGKKAGIKILPLKTEPKEDPAAKWSADFIATLNRAPDSEKLEQFVTSRAGKLDDLERQRPELHAECTHAIENKRQSFNVLDEWGSGNDDWQEGPTDEQRGEAHTETDLLEMIQSASSREEWEAAEKAVGAADMTDNERLELSRALEAKRAELVGGKK
;
A
#
# COMPACT_ATOMS: atom_id res chain seq x y z
N MET A 1 21.92 28.43 -28.13
CA MET A 1 21.38 28.29 -26.76
C MET A 1 20.43 29.45 -26.57
N ASN A 2 19.13 29.20 -26.46
CA ASN A 2 18.20 30.26 -26.08
C ASN A 2 18.27 30.39 -24.56
N ASP A 3 18.90 31.46 -24.09
CA ASP A 3 18.87 31.82 -22.68
C ASP A 3 17.44 32.24 -22.34
N ILE A 4 16.74 31.38 -21.61
CA ILE A 4 15.44 31.73 -21.04
C ILE A 4 15.72 32.62 -19.84
N VAL A 5 15.57 33.94 -20.04
CA VAL A 5 15.67 34.93 -18.97
C VAL A 5 14.34 35.00 -18.23
N ASP A 6 14.32 34.54 -17.00
CA ASP A 6 13.19 34.72 -16.09
C ASP A 6 13.23 36.12 -15.47
N MET A 7 12.38 37.01 -15.99
CA MET A 7 12.28 38.41 -15.56
C MET A 7 11.81 38.58 -14.11
N SER A 8 11.15 37.57 -13.51
CA SER A 8 10.65 37.66 -12.14
C SER A 8 11.78 37.86 -11.12
N ARG A 9 12.98 37.32 -11.42
CA ARG A 9 14.16 37.38 -10.55
C ARG A 9 14.76 38.79 -10.44
N PHE A 10 14.42 39.70 -11.36
CA PHE A 10 14.97 41.06 -11.41
C PHE A 10 13.99 42.13 -10.91
N VAL A 11 12.75 41.76 -10.63
CA VAL A 11 11.72 42.68 -10.10
C VAL A 11 11.46 42.48 -8.60
N GLU A 12 12.14 41.52 -7.97
CA GLU A 12 11.99 41.26 -6.53
C GLU A 12 12.35 42.50 -5.71
N ALA A 13 11.39 42.99 -4.91
CA ALA A 13 11.64 44.10 -4.02
C ALA A 13 12.59 43.72 -2.87
N LYS A 14 13.44 44.67 -2.45
CA LYS A 14 14.17 44.60 -1.17
C LYS A 14 13.17 44.80 -0.04
N SER A 15 12.64 43.69 0.48
CA SER A 15 11.59 43.66 1.49
C SER A 15 11.92 42.63 2.55
N ASP A 16 11.43 42.85 3.77
CA ASP A 16 11.53 41.96 4.93
C ASP A 16 10.42 40.90 4.95
N GLN A 17 9.60 40.84 3.90
CA GLN A 17 8.48 39.92 3.75
C GLN A 17 8.29 39.54 2.28
N LEU A 18 7.56 38.44 2.05
CA LEU A 18 7.14 38.05 0.70
C LEU A 18 6.25 39.14 0.10
N ASN A 19 6.56 39.60 -1.12
CA ASN A 19 5.77 40.63 -1.79
C ASN A 19 4.69 40.02 -2.68
N ALA A 20 3.57 40.73 -2.82
CA ALA A 20 2.50 40.29 -3.72
C ALA A 20 2.92 40.33 -5.19
N ASP A 21 3.78 41.28 -5.56
CA ASP A 21 4.32 41.45 -6.92
C ASP A 21 5.15 40.24 -7.38
N ASP A 22 5.83 39.57 -6.44
CA ASP A 22 6.59 38.34 -6.69
C ASP A 22 5.69 37.15 -7.11
N LEU A 23 4.37 37.30 -6.98
CA LEU A 23 3.35 36.31 -7.34
C LEU A 23 2.50 36.75 -8.56
N ILE A 24 2.90 37.79 -9.30
CA ILE A 24 2.21 38.17 -10.54
C ILE A 24 2.34 37.03 -11.57
N GLY A 25 1.22 36.56 -12.08
CA GLY A 25 1.19 35.50 -13.11
C GLY A 25 1.64 34.12 -12.62
N THR A 26 1.89 33.94 -11.32
CA THR A 26 2.34 32.68 -10.74
C THR A 26 1.70 32.41 -9.38
N THR A 27 1.79 31.16 -8.93
CA THR A 27 1.41 30.77 -7.57
C THR A 27 2.61 30.13 -6.89
N ARG A 28 2.67 30.21 -5.57
CA ARG A 28 3.76 29.63 -4.78
C ARG A 28 3.20 28.71 -3.71
N THR A 29 3.50 27.43 -3.81
CA THR A 29 3.25 26.50 -2.72
C THR A 29 4.39 26.59 -1.71
N ILE A 30 4.05 26.87 -0.46
CA ILE A 30 5.00 27.01 0.65
C ILE A 30 4.76 25.93 1.70
N THR A 31 5.83 25.39 2.27
CA THR A 31 5.80 24.50 3.45
C THR A 31 6.19 25.30 4.68
N VAL A 32 5.31 25.38 5.68
CA VAL A 32 5.57 26.18 6.88
C VAL A 32 6.67 25.52 7.72
N ARG A 33 7.72 26.28 8.04
CA ARG A 33 8.79 25.84 8.95
C ARG A 33 8.65 26.42 10.35
N ARG A 34 8.04 27.60 10.48
CA ARG A 34 7.88 28.29 11.78
C ARG A 34 6.82 29.37 11.69
N VAL A 35 6.03 29.54 12.74
CA VAL A 35 5.12 30.67 12.91
C VAL A 35 5.60 31.52 14.09
N ALA A 36 5.63 32.84 13.91
CA ALA A 36 6.09 33.78 14.93
C ALA A 36 5.09 34.91 15.12
N GLY A 37 4.89 35.31 16.38
CA GLY A 37 4.29 36.61 16.69
C GLY A 37 5.24 37.74 16.31
N CYS A 38 4.69 38.84 15.82
CA CYS A 38 5.43 40.08 15.54
C CYS A 38 4.62 41.26 16.07
N ASP A 39 5.28 42.37 16.34
CA ASP A 39 4.60 43.62 16.71
C ASP A 39 4.09 44.36 15.47
N GLY A 40 3.08 45.22 15.65
CA GLY A 40 2.50 46.07 14.60
C GLY A 40 1.25 45.50 13.91
N ASP A 41 0.93 46.04 12.74
CA ASP A 41 -0.34 45.78 12.03
C ASP A 41 -0.46 44.35 11.46
N GLN A 42 0.67 43.70 11.20
CA GLN A 42 0.79 42.32 10.75
C GLN A 42 1.45 41.46 11.84
N PRO A 43 0.68 41.04 12.86
CA PRO A 43 1.23 40.47 14.09
C PRO A 43 1.70 39.01 13.97
N ILE A 44 1.68 38.44 12.76
CA ILE A 44 2.06 37.05 12.52
C ILE A 44 2.98 37.00 11.31
N ALA A 45 4.12 36.34 11.46
CA ALA A 45 5.03 35.98 10.38
C ALA A 45 5.09 34.45 10.24
N ILE A 46 4.76 33.97 9.04
CA ILE A 46 4.83 32.56 8.67
C ILE A 46 6.11 32.38 7.84
N TYR A 47 7.10 31.76 8.46
CA TYR A 47 8.34 31.37 7.80
C TYR A 47 8.13 30.03 7.11
N TYR A 48 8.73 29.87 5.95
CA TYR A 48 8.59 28.68 5.11
C TYR A 48 9.91 28.23 4.50
N GLU A 49 9.93 27.01 3.98
CA GLU A 49 11.11 26.47 3.29
C GLU A 49 11.49 27.33 2.07
N GLY A 50 12.75 27.75 1.99
CA GLY A 50 13.23 28.62 0.90
C GLY A 50 12.73 30.06 0.97
N ASP A 51 12.29 30.53 2.13
CA ASP A 51 11.79 31.91 2.30
C ASP A 51 12.87 33.00 2.24
N ASN A 52 14.16 32.65 2.30
CA ASN A 52 15.28 33.61 2.32
C ASN A 52 15.09 34.73 3.37
N ASN A 53 14.52 34.39 4.53
CA ASN A 53 14.13 35.33 5.59
C ASN A 53 13.08 36.39 5.18
N LYS A 54 12.32 36.15 4.12
CA LYS A 54 11.14 36.92 3.70
C LYS A 54 9.85 36.12 4.04
N PRO A 55 9.40 36.13 5.30
CA PRO A 55 8.21 35.39 5.71
C PRO A 55 6.95 35.91 5.00
N PHE A 56 5.94 35.04 4.93
CA PHE A 56 4.58 35.44 4.58
C PHE A 56 3.90 36.06 5.81
N LYS A 57 3.50 37.34 5.72
CA LYS A 57 2.76 38.04 6.78
C LYS A 57 1.26 38.16 6.40
N PRO A 58 0.39 37.21 6.81
CA PRO A 58 -0.99 37.18 6.36
C PRO A 58 -1.81 38.39 6.84
N CYS A 59 -2.59 38.97 5.94
CA CYS A 59 -3.60 39.97 6.29
C CYS A 59 -4.69 39.38 7.22
N LYS A 60 -5.50 40.24 7.85
CA LYS A 60 -6.54 39.83 8.82
C LYS A 60 -7.50 38.77 8.28
N THR A 61 -7.87 38.89 7.00
CA THR A 61 -8.77 37.93 6.35
C THR A 61 -8.13 36.56 6.21
N MET A 62 -6.87 36.48 5.76
CA MET A 62 -6.15 35.21 5.64
C MET A 62 -5.84 34.58 7.00
N ARG A 63 -5.61 35.40 8.04
CA ARG A 63 -5.51 34.90 9.42
C ARG A 63 -6.78 34.19 9.88
N ARG A 64 -7.97 34.68 9.50
CA ARG A 64 -9.25 34.00 9.80
C ARG A 64 -9.41 32.69 9.03
N VAL A 65 -8.89 32.63 7.80
CA VAL A 65 -8.86 31.38 7.02
C VAL A 65 -7.96 30.36 7.72
N LEU A 66 -6.73 30.72 8.06
CA LEU A 66 -5.80 29.84 8.77
C LEU A 66 -6.41 29.33 10.09
N LEU A 67 -7.03 30.23 10.86
CA LEU A 67 -7.76 29.91 12.08
C LEU A 67 -8.88 28.89 11.85
N GLY A 68 -9.69 29.09 10.81
CA GLY A 68 -10.85 28.26 10.50
C GLY A 68 -10.51 26.91 9.87
N VAL A 69 -9.33 26.80 9.23
CA VAL A 69 -8.91 25.59 8.52
C VAL A 69 -7.91 24.77 9.34
N TRP A 70 -6.87 25.40 9.90
CA TRP A 70 -5.81 24.72 10.64
C TRP A 70 -5.89 24.88 12.16
N GLY A 71 -6.79 25.70 12.67
CA GLY A 71 -7.03 25.87 14.10
C GLY A 71 -6.25 27.04 14.71
N ARG A 72 -6.32 27.17 16.04
CA ARG A 72 -5.82 28.34 16.78
C ARG A 72 -4.32 28.37 16.99
N ASN A 73 -3.68 27.21 17.04
CA ASN A 73 -2.28 27.10 17.45
C ASN A 73 -1.37 27.16 16.21
N GLY A 74 -0.56 28.22 16.12
CA GLY A 74 0.37 28.41 14.99
C GLY A 74 1.48 27.36 14.93
N ASN A 75 1.84 26.72 16.05
CA ASN A 75 2.85 25.66 16.06
C ASN A 75 2.40 24.42 15.29
N ASP A 76 1.09 24.15 15.27
CA ASP A 76 0.51 23.01 14.55
C ASP A 76 0.61 23.19 13.02
N TYR A 77 0.96 24.40 12.56
CA TYR A 77 1.06 24.69 11.13
C TYR A 77 2.39 24.20 10.56
N VAL A 78 3.41 23.95 11.39
CA VAL A 78 4.73 23.48 10.96
C VAL A 78 4.60 22.14 10.22
N GLY A 79 5.28 22.02 9.07
CA GLY A 79 5.18 20.88 8.17
C GLY A 79 3.94 20.90 7.27
N ARG A 80 2.94 21.75 7.53
CA ARG A 80 1.79 21.93 6.64
C ARG A 80 2.15 22.86 5.49
N SER A 81 1.57 22.58 4.32
CA SER A 81 1.77 23.36 3.10
C SER A 81 0.52 24.12 2.66
N MET A 82 0.70 25.26 2.02
CA MET A 82 -0.37 26.06 1.41
C MET A 82 0.08 26.70 0.09
N THR A 83 -0.84 26.94 -0.84
CA THR A 83 -0.57 27.65 -2.09
C THR A 83 -1.00 29.10 -1.99
N LEU A 84 -0.03 29.99 -2.16
CA LEU A 84 -0.17 31.44 -2.19
C LEU A 84 -0.34 31.95 -3.62
N TYR A 85 -1.18 32.97 -3.80
CA TYR A 85 -1.37 33.66 -5.07
C TYR A 85 -1.63 35.15 -4.83
N ARG A 86 -1.46 35.96 -5.89
CA ARG A 86 -1.84 37.38 -5.89
C ARG A 86 -3.30 37.54 -6.30
N ASP A 87 -4.07 38.26 -5.49
CA ASP A 87 -5.41 38.75 -5.81
C ASP A 87 -5.31 40.24 -6.16
N ASP A 88 -5.50 40.58 -7.44
CA ASP A 88 -5.37 41.95 -7.96
C ASP A 88 -6.45 42.89 -7.41
N LYS A 89 -7.59 42.37 -6.95
CA LYS A 89 -8.73 43.18 -6.48
C LYS A 89 -8.54 43.68 -5.03
N VAL A 90 -7.39 43.42 -4.42
CA VAL A 90 -7.10 43.90 -3.07
C VAL A 90 -6.72 45.37 -3.12
N THR A 91 -7.53 46.19 -2.45
CA THR A 91 -7.32 47.63 -2.38
C THR A 91 -6.58 48.05 -1.11
N PHE A 92 -5.63 48.95 -1.24
CA PHE A 92 -5.00 49.68 -0.13
C PHE A 92 -4.93 51.16 -0.47
N GLY A 93 -5.29 52.05 0.46
CA GLY A 93 -5.29 53.50 0.20
C GLY A 93 -6.22 53.96 -0.94
N GLY A 94 -7.24 53.15 -1.27
CA GLY A 94 -8.16 53.43 -2.40
C GLY A 94 -7.68 52.94 -3.78
N LEU A 95 -6.49 52.34 -3.87
CA LEU A 95 -5.93 51.78 -5.10
C LEU A 95 -5.86 50.24 -5.05
N GLU A 96 -6.17 49.56 -6.15
CA GLU A 96 -6.01 48.10 -6.33
C GLU A 96 -4.54 47.72 -6.49
N VAL A 97 -3.79 47.74 -5.38
CA VAL A 97 -2.37 47.38 -5.34
C VAL A 97 -2.12 45.87 -5.40
N GLY A 98 -3.16 45.06 -5.17
CA GLY A 98 -3.06 43.61 -5.09
C GLY A 98 -2.61 43.10 -3.72
N GLY A 99 -2.81 41.81 -3.45
CA GLY A 99 -2.45 41.24 -2.16
C GLY A 99 -2.39 39.72 -2.16
N ILE A 100 -1.62 39.17 -1.22
CA ILE A 100 -1.41 37.72 -1.12
C ILE A 100 -2.62 37.03 -0.48
N ARG A 101 -3.08 35.96 -1.13
CA ARG A 101 -4.19 35.11 -0.72
C ARG A 101 -3.77 33.63 -0.73
N ILE A 102 -4.58 32.80 -0.08
CA ILE A 102 -4.40 31.35 0.01
C ILE A 102 -5.49 30.69 -0.84
N SER A 103 -5.12 29.78 -1.73
CA SER A 103 -6.07 29.01 -2.58
C SER A 103 -6.19 27.55 -2.14
N HIS A 104 -5.07 26.94 -1.76
CA HIS A 104 -5.00 25.54 -1.37
C HIS A 104 -4.28 25.38 -0.04
N MET A 105 -4.71 24.41 0.76
CA MET A 105 -4.07 24.05 2.03
C MET A 105 -3.99 22.52 2.15
N SER A 106 -2.90 22.02 2.70
CA SER A 106 -2.77 20.61 3.10
C SER A 106 -3.57 20.33 4.38
N HIS A 107 -3.69 19.05 4.75
CA HIS A 107 -4.38 18.61 5.96
C HIS A 107 -5.87 19.01 5.98
N ILE A 108 -6.48 19.05 4.80
CA ILE A 108 -7.93 19.09 4.61
C ILE A 108 -8.30 18.05 3.55
N GLU A 109 -9.38 17.32 3.78
CA GLU A 109 -9.82 16.24 2.89
C GLU A 109 -10.67 16.76 1.74
N LYS A 110 -11.44 17.82 1.99
CA LYS A 110 -12.40 18.41 1.06
C LYS A 110 -12.34 19.92 1.07
N GLU A 111 -12.98 20.53 0.08
CA GLU A 111 -13.15 21.98 0.01
C GLU A 111 -13.74 22.53 1.32
N VAL A 112 -13.12 23.59 1.84
CA VAL A 112 -13.59 24.34 3.01
C VAL A 112 -13.94 25.76 2.59
N VAL A 113 -15.14 26.23 2.96
CA VAL A 113 -15.56 27.61 2.74
C VAL A 113 -15.55 28.36 4.07
N VAL A 114 -14.64 29.33 4.20
CA VAL A 114 -14.55 30.19 5.39
C VAL A 114 -15.29 31.50 5.11
N VAL A 115 -16.37 31.75 5.85
CA VAL A 115 -17.15 32.98 5.72
C VAL A 115 -16.46 34.11 6.50
N VAL A 116 -16.05 35.15 5.78
CA VAL A 116 -15.38 36.33 6.34
C VAL A 116 -16.15 37.61 6.01
N MET A 117 -16.03 38.63 6.85
CA MET A 117 -16.51 39.97 6.53
C MET A 117 -15.59 40.59 5.48
N LYS A 118 -16.12 40.91 4.29
CA LYS A 118 -15.39 41.60 3.20
C LYS A 118 -15.37 43.12 3.44
N THR A 119 -16.56 43.68 3.71
CA THR A 119 -16.75 45.09 4.12
C THR A 119 -17.75 45.14 5.27
N LYS A 120 -17.91 46.30 5.92
CA LYS A 120 -18.92 46.48 6.97
C LYS A 120 -20.30 46.05 6.45
N GLY A 121 -20.89 45.04 7.10
CA GLY A 121 -22.20 44.47 6.74
C GLY A 121 -22.22 43.42 5.61
N LYS A 122 -21.12 43.21 4.85
CA LYS A 122 -21.10 42.23 3.73
C LYS A 122 -20.15 41.07 4.02
N LYS A 123 -20.70 39.86 4.12
CA LYS A 123 -19.96 38.60 4.24
C LYS A 123 -19.63 38.02 2.86
N ALA A 124 -18.48 37.38 2.74
CA ALA A 124 -18.07 36.63 1.56
C ALA A 124 -17.49 35.28 2.02
N GLY A 125 -17.83 34.21 1.30
CA GLY A 125 -17.19 32.91 1.48
C GLY A 125 -15.86 32.88 0.74
N ILE A 126 -14.78 32.52 1.44
CA ILE A 126 -13.48 32.22 0.83
C ILE A 126 -13.37 30.71 0.74
N LYS A 127 -13.26 30.23 -0.48
CA LYS A 127 -13.09 28.81 -0.80
C LYS A 127 -11.62 28.43 -0.71
N ILE A 128 -11.31 27.37 0.05
CA ILE A 128 -9.99 26.76 0.15
C ILE A 128 -10.10 25.32 -0.31
N LEU A 129 -9.27 24.95 -1.28
CA LEU A 129 -9.24 23.62 -1.86
C LEU A 129 -8.16 22.76 -1.19
N PRO A 130 -8.34 21.42 -1.12
CA PRO A 130 -7.27 20.53 -0.69
C PRO A 130 -6.04 20.69 -1.57
N LEU A 131 -4.89 20.90 -0.94
CA LEU A 131 -3.62 20.79 -1.64
C LEU A 131 -3.43 19.32 -1.98
N LYS A 132 -3.48 18.99 -3.28
CA LYS A 132 -3.06 17.68 -3.77
C LYS A 132 -1.58 17.55 -3.47
N THR A 133 -1.24 16.97 -2.31
CA THR A 133 0.06 16.36 -2.13
C THR A 133 0.12 15.25 -3.15
N GLU A 134 0.82 15.47 -4.27
CA GLU A 134 1.39 14.34 -4.98
C GLU A 134 2.10 13.51 -3.90
N PRO A 135 1.71 12.24 -3.68
CA PRO A 135 2.43 11.42 -2.73
C PRO A 135 3.87 11.50 -3.18
N LYS A 136 4.74 12.05 -2.32
CA LYS A 136 6.18 12.05 -2.56
C LYS A 136 6.49 10.58 -2.82
N GLU A 137 6.77 10.22 -4.08
CA GLU A 137 7.10 8.84 -4.43
C GLU A 137 8.24 8.46 -3.48
N ASP A 138 7.99 7.48 -2.61
CA ASP A 138 9.03 7.01 -1.72
C ASP A 138 10.13 6.44 -2.63
N PRO A 139 11.32 7.04 -2.70
CA PRO A 139 12.37 6.57 -3.60
C PRO A 139 12.74 5.12 -3.31
N ALA A 140 12.56 4.66 -2.05
CA ALA A 140 12.75 3.27 -1.67
C ALA A 140 11.66 2.35 -2.26
N ALA A 141 10.39 2.78 -2.23
CA ALA A 141 9.27 2.01 -2.79
C ALA A 141 9.32 1.96 -4.33
N LYS A 142 9.75 3.04 -4.98
CA LYS A 142 10.00 3.04 -6.42
C LYS A 142 11.13 2.10 -6.80
N TRP A 143 12.23 2.16 -6.03
CA TRP A 143 13.38 1.29 -6.25
C TRP A 143 13.02 -0.19 -6.06
N SER A 144 12.28 -0.55 -5.01
CA SER A 144 11.84 -1.93 -4.78
C SER A 144 10.93 -2.43 -5.89
N ALA A 145 9.97 -1.61 -6.34
CA ALA A 145 9.09 -1.96 -7.47
C ALA A 145 9.88 -2.16 -8.78
N ASP A 146 10.82 -1.28 -9.10
CA ASP A 146 11.69 -1.40 -10.27
C ASP A 146 12.61 -2.64 -10.18
N PHE A 147 13.10 -2.95 -8.98
CA PHE A 147 13.90 -4.13 -8.69
C PHE A 147 13.10 -5.41 -8.94
N ILE A 148 11.91 -5.53 -8.36
CA ILE A 148 11.00 -6.68 -8.55
C ILE A 148 10.61 -6.83 -10.02
N ALA A 149 10.31 -5.72 -10.72
CA ALA A 149 9.98 -5.76 -12.14
C ALA A 149 11.15 -6.22 -13.02
N THR A 150 12.39 -5.83 -12.68
CA THR A 150 13.60 -6.29 -13.40
C THR A 150 13.88 -7.76 -13.09
N LEU A 151 13.70 -8.16 -11.85
CA LEU A 151 13.87 -9.53 -11.38
C LEU A 151 12.92 -10.49 -12.10
N ASN A 152 11.64 -10.11 -12.27
CA ASN A 152 10.67 -10.92 -13.00
C ASN A 152 11.01 -11.10 -14.49
N ARG A 153 11.74 -10.15 -15.09
CA ARG A 153 12.19 -10.21 -16.50
C ARG A 153 13.50 -11.00 -16.70
N ALA A 154 14.17 -11.42 -15.63
CA ALA A 154 15.38 -12.22 -15.76
C ALA A 154 15.06 -13.55 -16.48
N PRO A 155 15.81 -13.91 -17.55
CA PRO A 155 15.54 -15.10 -18.34
C PRO A 155 16.22 -16.37 -17.78
N ASP A 156 17.32 -16.23 -17.03
CA ASP A 156 18.16 -17.35 -16.58
C ASP A 156 18.47 -17.24 -15.08
N SER A 157 18.63 -18.39 -14.41
CA SER A 157 19.00 -18.48 -12.98
C SER A 157 20.36 -17.82 -12.69
N GLU A 158 21.36 -18.00 -13.56
CA GLU A 158 22.68 -17.37 -13.39
C GLU A 158 22.63 -15.83 -13.48
N LYS A 159 21.82 -15.31 -14.40
CA LYS A 159 21.62 -13.85 -14.54
C LYS A 159 20.84 -13.26 -13.37
N LEU A 160 19.93 -14.04 -12.77
CA LEU A 160 19.22 -13.66 -11.56
C LEU A 160 20.21 -13.48 -10.40
N GLU A 161 21.10 -14.45 -10.16
CA GLU A 161 22.08 -14.39 -9.07
C GLU A 161 23.10 -13.26 -9.26
N GLN A 162 23.56 -13.03 -10.50
CA GLN A 162 24.42 -11.90 -10.81
C GLN A 162 23.72 -10.56 -10.55
N PHE A 163 22.42 -10.46 -10.90
CA PHE A 163 21.63 -9.26 -10.66
C PHE A 163 21.42 -8.99 -9.15
N VAL A 164 21.06 -10.01 -8.37
CA VAL A 164 20.91 -9.91 -6.91
C VAL A 164 22.23 -9.51 -6.25
N THR A 165 23.33 -10.20 -6.61
CA THR A 165 24.68 -9.89 -6.08
C THR A 165 25.11 -8.47 -6.40
N SER A 166 24.84 -7.98 -7.62
CA SER A 166 25.16 -6.60 -8.02
C SER A 166 24.41 -5.52 -7.24
N ARG A 167 23.29 -5.89 -6.61
CA ARG A 167 22.41 -4.99 -5.85
C ARG A 167 22.40 -5.27 -4.35
N ALA A 168 23.19 -6.22 -3.86
CA ALA A 168 23.26 -6.61 -2.45
C ALA A 168 23.48 -5.41 -1.51
N GLY A 169 24.41 -4.51 -1.84
CA GLY A 169 24.64 -3.31 -1.02
C GLY A 169 23.42 -2.37 -0.93
N LYS A 170 22.57 -2.31 -1.96
CA LYS A 170 21.32 -1.54 -1.90
C LYS A 170 20.21 -2.26 -1.15
N LEU A 171 20.21 -3.60 -1.17
CA LEU A 171 19.32 -4.41 -0.35
C LEU A 171 19.63 -4.23 1.15
N ASP A 172 20.90 -4.22 1.53
CA ASP A 172 21.34 -3.96 2.92
C ASP A 172 20.96 -2.55 3.38
N ASP A 173 21.13 -1.54 2.51
CA ASP A 173 20.70 -0.18 2.80
C ASP A 173 19.17 -0.09 2.93
N LEU A 174 18.43 -0.85 2.12
CA LEU A 174 16.97 -0.92 2.17
C LEU A 174 16.49 -1.60 3.46
N GLU A 175 17.16 -2.66 3.92
CA GLU A 175 16.84 -3.34 5.18
C GLU A 175 16.92 -2.38 6.38
N ARG A 176 17.95 -1.52 6.41
CA ARG A 176 18.15 -0.54 7.48
C ARG A 176 17.11 0.58 7.48
N GLN A 177 16.62 0.97 6.30
CA GLN A 177 15.69 2.11 6.15
C GLN A 177 14.22 1.70 6.17
N ARG A 178 13.90 0.54 5.58
CA ARG A 178 12.55 0.05 5.24
C ARG A 178 12.54 -1.50 5.23
N PRO A 179 12.54 -2.16 6.40
CA PRO A 179 12.57 -3.62 6.49
C PRO A 179 11.39 -4.31 5.77
N GLU A 180 10.23 -3.65 5.68
CA GLU A 180 9.05 -4.14 4.98
C GLU A 180 9.27 -4.30 3.46
N LEU A 181 9.97 -3.35 2.83
CA LEU A 181 10.27 -3.40 1.39
C LEU A 181 11.40 -4.39 1.08
N HIS A 182 12.34 -4.55 2.00
CA HIS A 182 13.38 -5.56 1.91
C HIS A 182 12.80 -6.99 1.93
N ALA A 183 11.83 -7.25 2.84
CA ALA A 183 11.13 -8.52 2.90
C ALA A 183 10.39 -8.85 1.60
N GLU A 184 9.75 -7.85 0.99
CA GLU A 184 9.07 -8.01 -0.30
C GLU A 184 10.04 -8.37 -1.44
N CYS A 185 11.20 -7.68 -1.51
CA CYS A 185 12.24 -7.99 -2.50
C CYS A 185 12.81 -9.40 -2.31
N THR A 186 13.04 -9.80 -1.06
CA THR A 186 13.56 -11.14 -0.71
C THR A 186 12.58 -12.23 -1.12
N HIS A 187 11.29 -12.04 -0.82
CA HIS A 187 10.25 -12.97 -1.23
C HIS A 187 10.12 -13.06 -2.76
N ALA A 188 10.26 -11.94 -3.48
CA ALA A 188 10.28 -11.95 -4.94
C ALA A 188 11.47 -12.71 -5.52
N ILE A 189 12.67 -12.58 -4.93
CA ILE A 189 13.86 -13.35 -5.31
C ILE A 189 13.58 -14.84 -5.16
N GLU A 190 13.07 -15.26 -3.99
CA GLU A 190 12.80 -16.67 -3.69
C GLU A 190 11.76 -17.27 -4.64
N ASN A 191 10.65 -16.57 -4.87
CA ASN A 191 9.63 -17.01 -5.82
C ASN A 191 10.17 -17.16 -7.24
N LYS A 192 11.06 -16.27 -7.68
CA LYS A 192 11.68 -16.35 -9.00
C LYS A 192 12.69 -17.50 -9.07
N ARG A 193 13.48 -17.76 -8.03
CA ARG A 193 14.35 -18.94 -7.94
C ARG A 193 13.55 -20.23 -8.07
N GLN A 194 12.44 -20.33 -7.34
CA GLN A 194 11.54 -21.48 -7.42
C GLN A 194 10.95 -21.65 -8.82
N SER A 195 10.62 -20.56 -9.52
CA SER A 195 10.13 -20.64 -10.91
C SER A 195 11.14 -21.24 -11.89
N PHE A 196 12.44 -21.10 -11.62
CA PHE A 196 13.49 -21.76 -12.40
C PHE A 196 13.71 -23.21 -11.97
N ASN A 197 13.52 -23.53 -10.69
CA ASN A 197 13.68 -24.89 -10.15
C ASN A 197 12.55 -25.83 -10.60
N VAL A 198 11.33 -25.32 -10.81
CA VAL A 198 10.18 -26.11 -11.31
C VAL A 198 10.39 -26.59 -12.76
N LEU A 199 11.32 -26.01 -13.52
CA LEU A 199 11.69 -26.50 -14.84
C LEU A 199 12.68 -27.68 -14.81
N ASP A 200 13.34 -27.96 -13.68
CA ASP A 200 14.23 -29.11 -13.53
C ASP A 200 13.50 -30.38 -13.03
N GLU A 201 12.31 -30.24 -12.43
CA GLU A 201 11.56 -31.36 -11.84
C GLU A 201 10.83 -32.25 -12.87
N TRP A 202 10.76 -31.84 -14.14
CA TRP A 202 10.28 -32.66 -15.26
C TRP A 202 11.35 -32.90 -16.34
N GLY A 203 12.61 -32.53 -16.08
CA GLY A 203 13.67 -32.49 -17.10
C GLY A 203 15.02 -33.05 -16.69
N SER A 204 15.29 -33.23 -15.40
CA SER A 204 16.54 -33.82 -14.93
C SER A 204 16.26 -35.19 -14.32
N GLY A 205 16.63 -36.23 -15.06
CA GLY A 205 16.69 -37.60 -14.53
C GLY A 205 17.69 -37.65 -13.38
N ASN A 206 17.21 -37.41 -12.17
CA ASN A 206 17.86 -37.90 -10.97
C ASN A 206 17.62 -39.41 -10.93
N ASP A 207 18.65 -40.14 -11.37
CA ASP A 207 18.86 -41.57 -11.13
C ASP A 207 19.19 -41.78 -9.63
N ASP A 208 18.29 -41.31 -8.77
CA ASP A 208 18.33 -41.55 -7.34
C ASP A 208 17.15 -42.48 -7.06
N TRP A 209 17.43 -43.77 -7.16
CA TRP A 209 16.55 -44.83 -6.66
C TRP A 209 16.40 -44.64 -5.16
N GLN A 210 15.48 -43.76 -4.74
CA GLN A 210 14.80 -43.96 -3.47
C GLN A 210 14.09 -45.29 -3.62
N GLU A 211 14.66 -46.31 -2.99
CA GLU A 211 13.99 -47.58 -2.70
C GLU A 211 12.56 -47.23 -2.28
N GLY A 212 11.61 -47.58 -3.14
CA GLY A 212 10.20 -47.49 -2.79
C GLY A 212 9.98 -48.19 -1.46
N PRO A 213 8.95 -47.79 -0.68
CA PRO A 213 8.64 -48.46 0.56
C PRO A 213 8.59 -49.97 0.28
N THR A 214 9.43 -50.72 1.02
CA THR A 214 9.54 -52.17 0.92
C THR A 214 8.14 -52.79 0.86
N ASP A 215 7.98 -53.75 -0.05
CA ASP A 215 6.76 -54.49 -0.41
C ASP A 215 6.07 -55.24 0.78
N GLU A 216 6.45 -55.00 2.03
CA GLU A 216 5.93 -55.64 3.23
C GLU A 216 4.70 -54.93 3.85
N GLN A 217 4.16 -53.88 3.21
CA GLN A 217 2.90 -53.25 3.65
C GLN A 217 1.90 -53.01 2.51
N ARG A 218 1.98 -53.77 1.42
CA ARG A 218 0.82 -53.96 0.55
C ARG A 218 -0.10 -54.95 1.26
N GLY A 219 -1.05 -54.41 2.04
CA GLY A 219 -2.09 -55.20 2.72
C GLY A 219 -2.65 -56.24 1.76
N GLU A 220 -2.76 -57.46 2.26
CA GLU A 220 -3.24 -58.63 1.53
C GLU A 220 -4.50 -58.25 0.73
N ALA A 221 -4.53 -58.62 -0.55
CA ALA A 221 -5.71 -58.43 -1.38
C ALA A 221 -6.84 -59.26 -0.78
N HIS A 222 -7.73 -58.61 -0.02
CA HIS A 222 -8.90 -59.26 0.52
C HIS A 222 -9.76 -59.74 -0.65
N THR A 223 -10.02 -61.04 -0.71
CA THR A 223 -10.94 -61.59 -1.69
C THR A 223 -12.37 -61.18 -1.30
N GLU A 224 -13.30 -61.20 -2.26
CA GLU A 224 -14.71 -60.87 -2.00
C GLU A 224 -15.26 -61.63 -0.78
N THR A 225 -14.89 -62.90 -0.64
CA THR A 225 -15.28 -63.77 0.49
C THR A 225 -14.80 -63.25 1.84
N ASP A 226 -13.57 -62.74 1.91
CA ASP A 226 -12.98 -62.24 3.16
C ASP A 226 -13.68 -60.95 3.62
N LEU A 227 -14.04 -60.09 2.66
CA LEU A 227 -14.78 -58.86 2.93
C LEU A 227 -16.21 -59.16 3.36
N LEU A 228 -16.85 -60.18 2.77
CA LEU A 228 -18.20 -60.61 3.12
C LEU A 228 -18.25 -61.22 4.54
N GLU A 229 -17.24 -62.02 4.91
CA GLU A 229 -17.11 -62.54 6.27
C GLU A 229 -16.89 -61.43 7.29
N MET A 230 -16.03 -60.46 6.98
CA MET A 230 -15.77 -59.30 7.84
C MET A 230 -17.02 -58.43 8.06
N ILE A 231 -17.87 -58.27 7.03
CA ILE A 231 -19.17 -57.60 7.17
C ILE A 231 -20.11 -58.42 8.06
N GLN A 232 -20.17 -59.74 7.88
CA GLN A 232 -21.09 -60.59 8.64
C GLN A 232 -20.71 -60.72 10.12
N SER A 233 -19.41 -60.74 10.43
CA SER A 233 -18.89 -60.82 11.79
C SER A 233 -18.95 -59.49 12.55
N ALA A 234 -19.20 -58.36 11.86
CA ALA A 234 -19.28 -57.05 12.49
C ALA A 234 -20.42 -57.01 13.52
N SER A 235 -20.04 -56.85 14.79
CA SER A 235 -20.94 -56.86 15.95
C SER A 235 -21.10 -55.46 16.56
N SER A 236 -20.23 -54.52 16.16
CA SER A 236 -20.25 -53.13 16.59
C SER A 236 -20.21 -52.17 15.41
N ARG A 237 -20.54 -50.90 15.67
CA ARG A 237 -20.52 -49.85 14.64
C ARG A 237 -19.11 -49.57 14.12
N GLU A 238 -18.10 -49.64 14.99
CA GLU A 238 -16.70 -49.39 14.63
C GLU A 238 -16.16 -50.50 13.71
N GLU A 239 -16.52 -51.76 13.98
CA GLU A 239 -16.19 -52.91 13.11
C GLU A 239 -16.87 -52.79 11.74
N TRP A 240 -18.12 -52.32 11.71
CA TRP A 240 -18.84 -52.09 10.46
C TRP A 240 -18.23 -50.96 9.62
N GLU A 241 -17.82 -49.84 10.24
CA GLU A 241 -17.16 -48.73 9.55
C GLU A 241 -15.77 -49.14 9.01
N ALA A 242 -15.05 -50.01 9.72
CA ALA A 242 -13.81 -50.60 9.23
C ALA A 242 -14.04 -51.50 8.00
N ALA A 243 -15.11 -52.29 8.00
CA ALA A 243 -15.49 -53.12 6.86
C ALA A 243 -15.90 -52.30 5.63
N GLU A 244 -16.68 -51.23 5.81
CA GLU A 244 -17.04 -50.30 4.73
C GLU A 244 -15.80 -49.67 4.07
N LYS A 245 -14.84 -49.25 4.88
CA LYS A 245 -13.58 -48.68 4.39
C LYS A 245 -12.75 -49.68 3.59
N ALA A 246 -12.71 -50.95 4.03
CA ALA A 246 -11.98 -52.00 3.31
C ALA A 246 -12.63 -52.32 1.96
N VAL A 247 -13.97 -52.41 1.89
CA VAL A 247 -14.70 -52.58 0.62
C VAL A 247 -14.47 -51.39 -0.32
N GLY A 248 -14.37 -50.18 0.21
CA GLY A 248 -14.09 -48.97 -0.58
C GLY A 248 -12.69 -48.92 -1.20
N ALA A 249 -11.71 -49.60 -0.58
CA ALA A 249 -10.31 -49.61 -1.00
C ALA A 249 -9.91 -50.82 -1.85
N ALA A 250 -10.75 -51.86 -1.89
CA ALA A 250 -10.48 -53.07 -2.65
C ALA A 250 -10.76 -52.89 -4.16
N ASP A 251 -9.87 -53.44 -4.98
CA ASP A 251 -9.97 -53.44 -6.44
C ASP A 251 -10.79 -54.67 -6.89
N MET A 252 -12.06 -54.45 -7.22
CA MET A 252 -13.04 -55.51 -7.52
C MET A 252 -14.00 -55.09 -8.62
N THR A 253 -14.70 -56.06 -9.22
CA THR A 253 -15.67 -55.79 -10.29
C THR A 253 -16.92 -55.09 -9.76
N ASP A 254 -17.63 -54.37 -10.64
CA ASP A 254 -18.86 -53.64 -10.28
C ASP A 254 -19.95 -54.56 -9.70
N ASN A 255 -19.97 -55.85 -10.07
CA ASN A 255 -20.95 -56.80 -9.56
C ASN A 255 -20.64 -57.22 -8.11
N GLU A 256 -19.37 -57.54 -7.81
CA GLU A 256 -18.90 -57.90 -6.45
C GLU A 256 -19.08 -56.71 -5.49
N ARG A 257 -18.82 -55.50 -5.98
CA ARG A 257 -19.03 -54.26 -5.21
C ARG A 257 -20.49 -54.03 -4.86
N LEU A 258 -21.41 -54.37 -5.76
CA LEU A 258 -22.84 -54.24 -5.53
C LEU A 258 -23.34 -55.25 -4.48
N GLU A 259 -22.81 -56.47 -4.49
CA GLU A 259 -23.16 -57.51 -3.50
C GLU A 259 -22.65 -57.13 -2.10
N LEU A 260 -21.40 -56.68 -1.97
CA LEU A 260 -20.84 -56.23 -0.69
C LEU A 260 -21.55 -54.97 -0.15
N SER A 261 -21.95 -54.04 -1.03
CA SER A 261 -22.73 -52.87 -0.63
C SER A 261 -24.09 -53.26 -0.05
N ARG A 262 -24.78 -54.26 -0.63
CA ARG A 262 -26.06 -54.77 -0.09
C ARG A 262 -25.86 -55.46 1.26
N ALA A 263 -24.78 -56.23 1.41
CA ALA A 263 -24.44 -56.87 2.67
C ALA A 263 -24.13 -55.85 3.78
N LEU A 264 -23.39 -54.78 3.46
CA LEU A 264 -23.13 -53.65 4.37
C LEU A 264 -24.42 -52.99 4.84
N GLU A 265 -25.34 -52.69 3.93
CA GLU A 265 -26.63 -52.07 4.27
C GLU A 265 -27.50 -52.99 5.15
N ALA A 266 -27.56 -54.28 4.84
CA ALA A 266 -28.30 -55.26 5.62
C ALA A 266 -27.73 -55.38 7.05
N LYS A 267 -26.40 -55.46 7.19
CA LYS A 267 -25.74 -55.55 8.50
C LYS A 267 -25.90 -54.27 9.32
N ARG A 268 -25.84 -53.11 8.67
CA ARG A 268 -26.11 -51.82 9.31
C ARG A 268 -27.52 -51.77 9.88
N ALA A 269 -28.50 -52.28 9.13
CA ALA A 269 -29.89 -52.34 9.59
C ALA A 269 -30.07 -53.28 10.80
N GLU A 270 -29.37 -54.42 10.86
CA GLU A 270 -29.35 -55.31 12.04
C GLU A 270 -28.77 -54.61 13.27
N LEU A 271 -27.61 -53.94 13.13
CA LEU A 271 -26.92 -53.25 14.23
C LEU A 271 -27.70 -52.03 14.74
N VAL A 272 -28.44 -51.34 13.87
CA VAL A 272 -29.29 -50.20 14.24
C VAL A 272 -30.65 -50.66 14.80
N GLY A 273 -31.19 -51.79 14.32
CA GLY A 273 -32.46 -52.37 14.75
C GLY A 273 -32.40 -53.17 16.06
N GLY A 274 -31.20 -53.54 16.52
CA GLY A 274 -30.97 -54.33 17.75
C GLY A 274 -31.07 -53.56 19.07
N LYS A 275 -31.36 -52.25 19.07
CA LYS A 275 -31.72 -51.51 20.29
C LYS A 275 -33.23 -51.56 20.51
N LYS A 276 -33.71 -52.69 21.07
CA LYS A 276 -34.93 -52.76 21.87
C LYS A 276 -34.68 -53.58 23.11
#